data_AF-A0A9X9S4M3-F1
#
_entry.id   AF-A0A9X9S4M3-F1
#
_cell.length_a   1.000
_cell.length_b   1.000
_cell.length_c   1.000
_cell.angle_alpha   90.00
_cell.angle_beta   90.00
_cell.angle_gamma   90.00
#
_symmetry.space_group_name_H-M   'P 1'
#
loop_
_entity.id
_entity.type
_entity.pdbx_description
1 polymer ?
#
loop_
_entity_poly.entity_id
_entity_poly.type
_entity_poly.pdbx_seq_one_letter_code
_entity_poly.pdbx_strand_id
1 'polypeptide(L)' 'MQNSLTITIIAPDATLGPYYDADDGATDGRIHLLITKPGGLASGTWNSRVYGYNVQGTEDYTYSWN' A
#
# COMPACT_ATOMS: atom_id res chain seq x y z
N MET A 1 5.95 -4.59 -20.75
CA MET A 1 6.43 -4.49 -19.36
C MET A 1 5.25 -3.98 -18.56
N GLN A 2 4.85 -4.65 -17.49
CA GLN A 2 3.73 -4.18 -16.67
C GLN A 2 4.30 -3.16 -15.68
N ASN A 3 3.74 -1.95 -15.69
CA ASN A 3 4.10 -0.94 -14.70
C ASN A 3 3.58 -1.41 -13.34
N SER A 4 4.47 -1.48 -12.34
CA SER A 4 4.16 -1.98 -11.00
C SER A 4 4.37 -0.87 -9.98
N LEU A 5 3.33 -0.62 -9.19
CA LEU A 5 3.36 0.29 -8.06
C LEU A 5 3.46 -0.49 -6.75
N THR A 6 3.93 0.19 -5.72
CA THR A 6 3.95 -0.31 -4.34
C THR A 6 3.36 0.72 -3.40
N ILE A 7 2.87 0.26 -2.26
CA ILE A 7 2.40 1.15 -1.21
C ILE A 7 3.05 0.83 0.14
N THR A 8 3.50 1.87 0.84
CA THR A 8 3.92 1.80 2.24
C THR A 8 2.93 2.58 3.09
N ILE A 9 2.46 1.98 4.18
CA ILE A 9 1.59 2.64 5.17
C ILE A 9 2.43 3.06 6.37
N ILE A 10 2.31 4.32 6.77
CA ILE A 10 3.02 4.89 7.91
C ILE A 10 1.99 5.15 8.99
N ALA A 11 1.94 4.22 9.95
CA ALA A 11 1.15 4.32 11.16
C ALA A 11 1.87 5.22 12.18
N PRO A 12 1.16 5.76 13.19
CA PRO A 12 1.78 6.51 14.29
C PRO A 12 2.88 5.74 15.04
N ASP A 13 2.79 4.41 15.07
CA ASP A 13 3.67 3.53 15.85
C ASP A 13 4.46 2.52 15.00
N ALA A 14 4.25 2.48 13.69
CA ALA A 14 4.85 1.48 12.82
C ALA A 14 4.92 1.94 11.35
N THR A 15 5.83 1.34 10.59
CA THR A 15 5.81 1.39 9.12
C THR A 15 5.50 0.00 8.59
N LEU A 16 4.51 -0.11 7.70
CA LEU A 16 3.98 -1.36 7.17
C LEU A 16 4.18 -1.39 5.66
N GLY A 17 4.70 -2.51 5.14
CA GLY A 17 5.06 -2.68 3.74
C GLY A 17 6.55 -2.44 3.46
N PRO A 18 6.94 -2.18 2.19
CA PRO A 18 6.08 -1.95 1.04
C PRO A 18 5.26 -3.19 0.67
N TYR A 19 4.03 -2.95 0.22
CA TYR A 19 3.14 -3.96 -0.32
C TYR A 19 3.09 -3.88 -1.85
N TYR A 20 2.98 -5.05 -2.47
CA TYR A 20 2.90 -5.29 -3.90
C TYR A 20 1.55 -5.90 -4.26
N ASP A 21 1.19 -5.87 -5.55
CA ASP A 21 -0.04 -6.49 -6.10
C ASP A 21 -0.22 -7.93 -5.57
N ALA A 22 0.85 -8.74 -5.65
CA ALA A 22 0.87 -10.12 -5.16
C ALA A 22 0.61 -10.33 -3.66
N ASP A 23 0.78 -9.30 -2.81
CA ASP A 23 0.72 -9.48 -1.35
C ASP A 23 -0.70 -9.64 -0.82
N ASP A 24 -1.72 -9.26 -1.59
CA ASP A 24 -3.11 -9.53 -1.26
C ASP A 24 -3.60 -10.91 -1.73
N GLY A 25 -2.69 -11.69 -2.33
CA GLY A 25 -2.93 -13.04 -2.81
C GLY A 25 -3.42 -13.10 -4.26
N ALA A 26 -3.56 -11.97 -4.95
CA ALA A 26 -3.86 -11.89 -6.37
C ALA A 26 -2.79 -11.10 -7.13
N THR A 27 -2.71 -11.22 -8.45
CA THR A 27 -1.91 -10.31 -9.29
C THR A 27 -2.86 -9.76 -10.33
N ASP A 28 -3.64 -8.76 -9.94
CA ASP A 28 -4.76 -8.21 -10.70
C ASP A 28 -4.66 -6.70 -10.92
N GLY A 29 -3.53 -6.10 -10.55
CA GLY A 29 -3.28 -4.66 -10.61
C GLY A 29 -3.89 -3.89 -9.44
N ARG A 30 -4.18 -4.54 -8.31
CA ARG A 30 -4.71 -3.91 -7.09
C ARG A 30 -3.90 -4.33 -5.88
N ILE A 31 -3.99 -3.51 -4.84
CA ILE A 31 -3.38 -3.83 -3.55
C ILE A 31 -4.46 -3.63 -2.49
N HIS A 32 -5.10 -4.71 -2.05
CA HIS A 32 -6.06 -4.67 -0.96
C HIS A 32 -5.39 -4.99 0.38
N LEU A 33 -5.43 -4.03 1.32
CA LEU A 33 -4.84 -4.18 2.64
C LEU A 33 -5.90 -4.22 3.73
N LEU A 34 -5.88 -5.28 4.54
CA LEU A 34 -6.59 -5.35 5.81
C LEU A 34 -5.57 -5.20 6.95
N ILE A 35 -5.55 -4.03 7.60
CA ILE A 35 -4.64 -3.76 8.71
C ILE A 35 -5.35 -4.05 10.02
N THR A 36 -4.80 -4.99 10.79
CA THR A 36 -5.29 -5.33 12.13
C THR A 36 -4.15 -5.33 13.13
N LYS A 37 -4.44 -4.97 14.38
CA LYS A 37 -3.48 -5.02 15.49
C LYS A 37 -4.20 -5.48 16.76
N PRO A 38 -3.71 -6.54 17.43
CA PRO A 38 -4.22 -6.90 18.76
C PRO A 38 -4.12 -5.71 19.72
N GLY A 39 -5.21 -5.40 20.43
CA GLY A 39 -5.29 -4.21 21.30
C GLY A 39 -5.69 -2.92 20.59
N GLY A 40 -5.99 -2.97 19.29
CA GLY A 40 -6.48 -1.83 18.51
C GLY A 40 -5.40 -1.17 17.66
N LEU A 41 -5.84 -0.42 16.64
CA LEU A 41 -4.96 0.38 15.81
C LEU A 41 -4.49 1.63 16.56
N ALA A 42 -3.27 2.07 16.26
CA ALA A 42 -2.72 3.28 16.86
C ALA A 42 -3.55 4.51 16.49
N SER A 43 -3.87 5.33 17.50
CA SER A 43 -4.51 6.62 17.30
C SER A 43 -3.50 7.65 16.79
N GLY A 44 -3.97 8.58 15.98
CA GLY A 44 -3.14 9.61 15.35
C GLY A 44 -3.21 9.58 13.84
N THR A 45 -2.31 10.32 13.20
CA THR A 45 -2.30 10.46 11.75
C THR A 45 -1.64 9.26 11.09
N TRP A 46 -2.40 8.61 10.20
CA TRP A 46 -1.90 7.61 9.28
C TRP A 46 -1.56 8.26 7.94
N ASN A 47 -0.43 7.90 7.37
CA ASN A 47 -0.03 8.35 6.04
C ASN A 47 0.20 7.15 5.12
N SER A 48 0.21 7.40 3.82
CA SER A 48 0.57 6.41 2.81
C SER A 48 1.58 7.01 1.84
N ARG A 49 2.41 6.15 1.24
CA ARG A 49 3.32 6.51 0.17
C ARG A 49 3.23 5.50 -0.95
N VAL A 50 2.86 5.95 -2.14
CA VAL A 50 2.80 5.15 -3.36
C VAL A 50 4.04 5.45 -4.19
N TYR A 51 4.76 4.41 -4.62
CA TYR A 51 5.98 4.54 -5.43
C TYR A 51 5.97 3.56 -6.60
N GLY A 52 6.58 3.98 -7.71
CA GLY A 52 6.85 3.09 -8.84
C GLY A 52 7.95 2.08 -8.49
N TYR A 53 7.61 0.80 -8.46
CA TYR A 53 8.56 -0.29 -8.28
C TYR A 53 9.23 -0.67 -9.60
N ASN A 54 8.43 -0.80 -10.65
CA ASN A 54 8.93 -0.96 -12.01
C ASN A 54 8.00 -0.19 -12.94
N VAL A 55 8.30 1.09 -13.18
CA VAL A 55 7.50 1.96 -14.03
C VAL A 55 8.40 2.58 -15.10
N GLN A 56 8.04 2.41 -16.37
CA GLN A 56 8.59 3.24 -17.43
C GLN A 56 7.74 4.50 -17.58
N GLY A 57 8.28 5.64 -17.15
CA GLY A 57 7.59 6.94 -17.19
C GLY A 57 6.76 7.21 -15.95
N THR A 58 5.54 7.68 -16.15
CA THR A 58 4.56 7.98 -15.08
C THR A 58 3.43 6.96 -15.15
N GLU A 59 2.99 6.50 -13.99
CA GLU A 59 1.83 5.62 -13.86
C GLU A 59 0.80 6.31 -12.96
N ASP A 60 -0.44 6.41 -13.44
CA ASP A 60 -1.55 6.94 -12.65
C ASP A 60 -2.09 5.89 -11.68
N TYR A 61 -2.67 6.34 -10.57
CA TYR A 61 -3.31 5.44 -9.60
C TYR A 61 -4.50 6.10 -8.93
N THR A 62 -5.40 5.26 -8.44
CA THR A 62 -6.47 5.65 -7.52
C THR A 62 -6.17 5.12 -6.13
N TYR A 63 -6.60 5.85 -5.11
CA TYR A 63 -6.35 5.51 -3.70
C TYR A 63 -7.54 5.89 -2.85
N SER A 64 -8.03 4.96 -2.04
CA SER A 64 -9.16 5.18 -1.13
C SER A 64 -8.97 4.38 0.17
N TRP A 65 -9.38 5.00 1.28
CA TRP A 65 -9.62 4.32 2.55
C TRP A 65 -11.11 4.01 2.64
N ASN A 66 -11.46 2.74 2.91
CA ASN A 66 -12.84 2.30 3.15
C ASN A 66 -13.04 2.03 4.64
#